data_AF-A0A4Y7PKW7-F1
#
_entry.id   AF-A0A4Y7PKW7-F1
#
_cell.length_a   1.000
_cell.length_b   1.000
_cell.length_c   1.000
_cell.angle_alpha   90.00
_cell.angle_beta   90.00
_cell.angle_gamma   90.00
#
_symmetry.space_group_name_H-M   'P 1'
#
loop_
_entity.id
_entity.type
_entity.pdbx_description
1 polymer ?
#
loop_
_entity_poly.entity_id
_entity_poly.type
_entity_poly.pdbx_seq_one_letter_code
_entity_poly.pdbx_strand_id
1 'polypeptide(L)' 'SPYARADSDISSGHSPQPETPTEPVIKKKRKRADATQLKILNEVYARTAFPTTEERQELAKILNMSARSVQIW' A
#
# COMPACT_ATOMS: atom_id res chain seq x y z
N SER A 1 -3.74 29.29 45.21
CA SER A 1 -3.29 29.82 43.90
C SER A 1 -2.96 28.67 42.96
N PRO A 2 -3.48 28.68 41.72
CA PRO A 2 -3.27 27.65 40.71
C PRO A 2 -1.99 27.90 39.90
N TYR A 3 -1.35 26.80 39.43
CA TYR A 3 -0.22 26.72 38.51
C TYR A 3 1.19 27.15 38.99
N ALA A 4 1.87 26.22 39.66
CA ALA A 4 3.29 25.98 39.40
C ALA A 4 3.37 24.77 38.45
N ARG A 5 3.50 25.02 37.15
CA ARG A 5 3.67 23.97 36.14
C ARG A 5 5.13 23.50 36.26
N ALA A 6 5.35 22.44 37.00
CA ALA A 6 6.63 21.74 36.98
C ALA A 6 6.78 21.11 35.60
N ASP A 7 7.73 21.62 34.81
CA ASP A 7 8.27 20.95 33.63
C ASP A 7 8.73 19.57 34.07
N SER A 8 7.87 18.58 33.86
CA SER A 8 8.20 17.18 34.02
C SER A 8 9.06 16.85 32.81
N ASP A 9 10.35 17.08 32.99
CA ASP A 9 11.46 16.47 32.27
C ASP A 9 11.20 14.96 32.19
N ILE A 10 10.44 14.56 31.15
CA ILE A 10 10.44 13.19 30.68
C ILE A 10 11.76 13.02 29.94
N SER A 11 12.80 12.80 30.75
CA SER A 11 14.00 12.05 30.44
C SER A 11 13.60 10.70 29.85
N SER A 12 13.22 10.72 28.58
CA SER A 12 13.10 9.53 27.75
C SER A 12 14.52 9.18 27.36
N GLY A 13 15.11 8.24 28.11
CA GLY A 13 16.45 7.70 27.84
C GLY A 13 16.57 7.24 26.39
N HIS A 14 17.07 8.11 25.52
CA HIS A 14 17.59 7.73 24.23
C HIS A 14 19.07 7.43 24.43
N SER A 15 19.36 6.17 24.75
CA SER A 15 20.70 5.63 24.60
C SER A 15 21.06 5.71 23.11
N PRO A 16 22.19 6.33 22.71
CA PRO A 16 22.60 6.38 21.31
C PRO A 16 23.00 4.96 20.88
N GLN A 17 22.04 4.23 20.34
CA GLN A 17 22.28 2.96 19.67
C GLN A 17 23.05 3.26 18.37
N PRO A 18 24.15 2.55 18.08
CA PRO A 18 24.91 2.78 16.86
C PRO A 18 24.00 2.55 15.65
N GLU A 19 23.84 3.62 14.87
CA GLU A 19 23.14 3.68 13.59
C GLU A 19 23.62 2.51 12.71
N THR A 20 22.83 1.44 12.62
CA THR A 20 23.07 0.41 11.59
C THR A 20 22.74 1.05 10.24
N PRO A 21 23.61 0.95 9.23
CA PRO A 21 23.32 1.47 7.91
C PRO A 21 22.07 0.75 7.39
N THR A 22 20.95 1.45 7.33
CA THR A 22 19.74 0.94 6.70
C THR A 22 20.03 0.87 5.21
N GLU A 23 20.41 -0.33 4.75
CA GLU A 23 20.57 -0.65 3.35
C GLU A 23 19.33 -0.15 2.58
N PRO A 24 19.51 0.61 1.49
CA PRO A 24 18.37 1.10 0.73
C PRO A 24 17.64 -0.10 0.15
N VAL A 25 16.51 -0.47 0.76
CA VAL A 25 15.60 -1.47 0.21
C VAL A 25 15.18 -0.96 -1.17
N ILE A 26 15.82 -1.47 -2.22
CA ILE A 26 15.52 -1.13 -3.60
C ILE A 26 14.10 -1.61 -3.85
N LYS A 27 13.14 -0.70 -3.70
CA LYS A 27 11.72 -0.96 -3.93
C LYS A 27 11.58 -1.48 -5.35
N LYS A 28 11.19 -2.74 -5.48
CA LYS A 28 10.92 -3.38 -6.78
C LYS A 28 10.06 -2.45 -7.62
N LYS A 29 10.59 -2.04 -8.79
CA LYS A 29 9.90 -1.10 -9.68
C LYS A 29 8.49 -1.64 -9.99
N ARG A 30 7.47 -0.80 -9.79
CA ARG A 30 6.06 -1.14 -10.04
C ARG A 30 5.90 -1.58 -11.50
N LYS A 31 5.30 -2.74 -11.75
CA LYS A 31 4.85 -3.13 -13.09
C LYS A 31 3.57 -2.38 -13.43
N ARG A 32 3.56 -1.62 -14.52
CA ARG A 32 2.31 -1.09 -15.08
C ARG A 32 1.54 -2.24 -15.72
N ALA A 33 0.21 -2.18 -15.63
CA ALA A 33 -0.65 -3.08 -16.38
C ALA A 33 -0.46 -2.82 -17.89
N ASP A 34 -0.49 -3.89 -18.68
CA ASP A 34 -0.41 -3.86 -20.14
C ASP A 34 -1.63 -3.15 -20.75
N ALA A 35 -1.51 -2.62 -21.97
CA ALA A 35 -2.62 -1.93 -22.64
C ALA A 35 -3.86 -2.82 -22.80
N THR A 36 -3.67 -4.12 -23.01
CA THR A 36 -4.76 -5.11 -23.08
C THR A 36 -5.44 -5.29 -21.72
N GLN A 37 -4.64 -5.34 -20.65
CA GLN A 37 -5.14 -5.44 -19.28
C GLN A 37 -5.94 -4.20 -18.89
N LEU A 38 -5.44 -3.01 -19.23
CA LEU A 38 -6.13 -1.74 -18.98
C LEU A 38 -7.50 -1.68 -19.67
N LYS A 39 -7.62 -2.17 -20.92
CA LYS A 39 -8.90 -2.17 -21.63
C LYS A 39 -9.96 -2.96 -20.89
N ILE A 40 -9.66 -4.21 -20.54
CA ILE A 40 -10.62 -5.10 -19.85
C ILE A 40 -10.98 -4.55 -18.47
N LEU A 41 -10.00 -4.06 -17.71
CA LEU A 41 -10.26 -3.48 -16.40
C LEU A 41 -11.17 -2.24 -16.46
N ASN A 42 -10.99 -1.39 -17.49
CA ASN A 42 -11.89 -0.25 -17.74
C ASN A 42 -13.30 -0.71 -18.17
N GLU A 43 -13.41 -1.74 -19.00
CA GLU A 43 -14.71 -2.30 -19.39
C GLU A 43 -15.49 -2.84 -18.20
N VAL A 44 -14.82 -3.54 -17.27
CA VAL A 44 -15.42 -4.00 -16.03
C VAL A 44 -15.84 -2.82 -15.17
N TYR A 45 -14.96 -1.84 -14.98
CA TYR A 45 -15.26 -0.65 -14.18
C TYR A 45 -16.48 0.12 -14.71
N ALA A 46 -16.62 0.20 -16.04
CA ALA A 46 -17.78 0.81 -16.68
C ALA A 46 -19.08 0.04 -16.42
N ARG A 47 -19.03 -1.28 -16.21
CA ARG A 47 -20.19 -2.11 -15.85
C ARG A 47 -20.48 -2.07 -14.35
N THR A 48 -19.43 -2.21 -13.54
CA THR A 48 -19.49 -2.21 -12.08
C THR A 48 -18.19 -1.66 -11.51
N ALA A 49 -18.30 -0.56 -10.75
CA ALA A 49 -17.18 0.00 -10.01
C ALA A 49 -16.80 -0.82 -8.76
N PHE A 50 -17.65 -1.79 -8.37
CA PHE A 50 -17.46 -2.61 -7.17
C PHE A 50 -17.58 -4.09 -7.53
N PRO A 51 -16.62 -4.66 -8.29
CA PRO A 51 -16.62 -6.09 -8.60
C PRO A 51 -16.52 -6.91 -7.30
N THR A 52 -17.26 -8.01 -7.24
CA THR A 52 -17.23 -8.95 -6.12
C THR A 52 -15.90 -9.70 -6.02
N THR A 53 -15.69 -10.44 -4.93
CA THR A 53 -14.45 -11.21 -4.74
C THR A 53 -14.26 -12.29 -5.82
N GLU A 54 -15.32 -12.97 -6.22
CA GLU A 54 -15.27 -13.96 -7.31
C GLU A 54 -14.94 -13.30 -8.66
N GLU A 55 -15.59 -12.19 -9.00
CA GLU A 55 -15.30 -11.46 -10.24
C GLU A 55 -13.84 -11.00 -10.29
N ARG A 56 -13.28 -10.50 -9.17
CA ARG A 56 -11.86 -10.15 -9.11
C ARG A 56 -10.94 -11.35 -9.30
N GLN A 57 -11.31 -12.54 -8.81
CA GLN A 57 -10.54 -13.77 -9.03
C GLN A 57 -10.62 -14.25 -10.48
N GLU A 58 -11.77 -14.10 -11.13
CA GLU A 58 -11.94 -14.45 -12.53
C GLU A 58 -11.12 -13.52 -13.44
N LEU A 59 -11.20 -12.21 -13.22
CA LEU A 59 -10.40 -11.23 -13.94
C LEU A 59 -8.90 -11.45 -13.74
N ALA A 60 -8.48 -11.81 -12.53
CA ALA A 60 -7.10 -12.17 -12.25
C ALA A 60 -6.61 -13.34 -13.13
N LYS A 61 -7.43 -14.39 -13.31
CA LYS A 61 -7.10 -15.52 -14.19
C LYS A 61 -7.00 -15.08 -15.65
N ILE A 62 -7.97 -14.30 -16.12
CA ILE A 62 -8.04 -13.84 -17.52
C ILE A 62 -6.86 -12.90 -17.86
N LEU A 63 -6.54 -11.98 -16.96
CA LEU A 63 -5.49 -10.96 -17.15
C LEU A 63 -4.10 -11.46 -16.78
N ASN A 64 -3.99 -12.65 -16.21
CA ASN A 64 -2.78 -13.17 -15.58
C ASN A 64 -2.19 -12.16 -14.56
N MET A 65 -3.08 -11.53 -13.78
CA MET A 65 -2.78 -10.60 -12.69
C MET A 65 -3.18 -11.25 -11.34
N SER A 66 -2.73 -10.70 -10.22
CA SER A 66 -3.26 -11.14 -8.92
C SER A 66 -4.61 -10.46 -8.63
N ALA A 67 -5.54 -11.12 -7.92
CA ALA A 67 -6.80 -10.49 -7.51
C ALA A 67 -6.57 -9.22 -6.67
N ARG A 68 -5.46 -9.18 -5.92
CA ARG A 68 -5.03 -7.99 -5.19
C ARG A 68 -4.60 -6.85 -6.12
N SER A 69 -3.94 -7.17 -7.23
CA SER A 69 -3.59 -6.19 -8.27
C SER A 69 -4.82 -5.61 -8.94
N VAL A 70 -5.84 -6.44 -9.22
CA VAL A 70 -7.13 -6.01 -9.79
C VAL A 70 -7.91 -5.13 -8.81
N GLN A 71 -7.81 -5.36 -7.50
CA GLN A 71 -8.47 -4.53 -6.48
C GLN A 71 -7.79 -3.16 -6.26
N ILE A 72 -6.47 -3.09 -6.39
CA ILE A 72 -5.69 -1.84 -6.24
C ILE A 72 -5.80 -0.98 -7.49
N TRP A 73 -5.94 -1.63 -8.64
CA TRP A 73 -6.19 -0.99 -9.92
C TRP A 73 -7.58 -0.36 -9.92
#